data_AF-A0A9P1MMI3-F1
#
_entry.id   AF-A0A9P1MMI3-F1
#
_cell.length_a   1.000
_cell.length_b   1.000
_cell.length_c   1.000
_cell.angle_alpha   90.00
_cell.angle_beta   90.00
_cell.angle_gamma   90.00
#
_symmetry.space_group_name_H-M   'P 1'
#
loop_
_entity.id
_entity.type
_entity.pdbx_description
1 polymer ?
#
loop_
_entity_poly.entity_id
_entity_poly.type
_entity_poly.pdbx_seq_one_letter_code
_entity_poly.pdbx_strand_id
1 'polypeptide(L)'
;MTKPTPKTSKASIQTATFKAQKSSSQRLTKAEQVELRRLSALLPATSATKNPADMLFNAVDYIQKLEATIIARVKSGSLPQEMLNSLPAATVSNHRQTTRRLKKRKSIEKKR
;
A
#
# COMPACT_ATOMS: atom_id res chain seq x y z
N MET A 1 -42.37 21.01 -34.19
CA MET A 1 -41.57 20.71 -32.98
C MET A 1 -41.18 19.24 -33.02
N THR A 2 -39.90 18.92 -33.22
CA THR A 2 -39.39 17.53 -33.22
C THR A 2 -38.08 17.50 -32.45
N LYS A 3 -38.05 16.74 -31.36
CA LYS A 3 -36.89 16.57 -30.47
C LYS A 3 -36.17 15.28 -30.86
N PRO A 4 -34.87 15.29 -31.22
CA PRO A 4 -34.11 14.05 -31.32
C PRO A 4 -33.51 13.67 -29.95
N THR A 5 -33.71 12.40 -29.61
CA THR A 5 -33.30 11.70 -28.38
C THR A 5 -31.78 11.46 -28.30
N PRO A 6 -31.20 11.35 -27.09
CA PRO A 6 -29.80 10.99 -26.92
C PRO A 6 -29.56 9.50 -27.20
N LYS A 7 -28.64 9.19 -28.13
CA LYS A 7 -28.15 7.82 -28.36
C LYS A 7 -27.23 7.44 -27.20
N THR A 8 -27.69 6.54 -26.32
CA THR A 8 -26.83 5.92 -25.31
C THR A 8 -25.99 4.83 -25.98
N SER A 9 -24.74 5.15 -26.30
CA SER A 9 -23.74 4.16 -26.70
C SER A 9 -23.49 3.22 -25.52
N LYS A 10 -23.94 1.97 -25.63
CA LYS A 10 -23.61 0.91 -24.67
C LYS A 10 -22.11 0.65 -24.75
N ALA A 11 -21.35 1.19 -23.80
CA ALA A 11 -19.96 0.81 -23.61
C ALA A 11 -19.95 -0.68 -23.24
N SER A 12 -19.48 -1.51 -24.18
CA SER A 12 -19.20 -2.92 -23.93
C SER A 12 -18.00 -2.97 -22.98
N ILE A 13 -18.28 -3.17 -21.69
CA ILE A 13 -17.24 -3.42 -20.69
C ILE A 13 -16.76 -4.84 -20.94
N GLN A 14 -15.64 -4.96 -21.66
CA GLN A 14 -14.90 -6.21 -21.76
C GLN A 14 -14.31 -6.49 -20.37
N THR A 15 -15.02 -7.29 -19.57
CA THR A 15 -14.49 -7.82 -18.33
C THR A 15 -13.40 -8.83 -18.68
N ALA A 16 -12.14 -8.38 -18.65
CA ALA A 16 -11.00 -9.27 -18.72
C ALA A 16 -11.07 -10.22 -17.52
N THR A 17 -11.47 -11.47 -17.77
CA THR A 17 -11.43 -12.53 -16.76
C THR A 17 -9.98 -12.85 -16.46
N PHE A 18 -9.46 -12.28 -15.37
CA PHE A 18 -8.21 -12.72 -14.78
C PHE A 18 -8.41 -14.15 -14.29
N LYS A 19 -7.98 -15.13 -15.09
CA LYS A 19 -7.85 -16.52 -14.63
C LYS A 19 -6.75 -16.50 -13.57
N ALA A 20 -7.15 -16.43 -12.31
CA ALA A 20 -6.25 -16.71 -11.20
C ALA A 20 -5.70 -18.12 -11.43
N GLN A 21 -4.42 -18.21 -11.80
CA GLN A 21 -3.73 -19.49 -11.80
C GLN A 21 -3.82 -19.98 -10.35
N LYS A 22 -4.55 -21.08 -10.14
CA LYS A 22 -4.52 -21.82 -8.88
C LYS A 22 -3.07 -22.27 -8.71
N SER A 23 -2.27 -21.48 -8.01
CA SER A 23 -0.98 -21.93 -7.53
C SER A 23 -1.28 -23.16 -6.68
N SER A 24 -0.77 -24.30 -7.10
CA SER A 24 -0.71 -25.49 -6.25
C SER A 24 -0.21 -25.01 -4.89
N SER A 25 -0.94 -25.31 -3.82
CA SER A 25 -0.62 -24.95 -2.43
C SER A 25 0.88 -25.15 -2.17
N GLN A 26 1.65 -24.09 -2.35
CA GLN A 26 3.09 -24.14 -2.28
C GLN A 26 3.39 -24.30 -0.80
N ARG A 27 3.91 -25.47 -0.44
CA ARG A 27 4.26 -25.75 0.94
C ARG A 27 5.33 -24.77 1.36
N LEU A 28 5.05 -24.02 2.43
CA LEU A 28 6.00 -23.12 3.05
C LEU A 28 7.22 -23.91 3.51
N THR A 29 8.40 -23.38 3.23
CA THR A 29 9.66 -23.84 3.77
C THR A 29 9.68 -23.72 5.30
N LYS A 30 10.59 -24.46 5.96
CA LYS A 30 10.75 -24.36 7.43
C LYS A 30 11.11 -22.93 7.87
N ALA A 31 11.92 -22.23 7.08
CA ALA A 31 12.30 -20.85 7.36
C ALA A 31 11.09 -19.91 7.29
N GLU A 32 10.28 -20.00 6.23
CA GLU A 32 9.06 -19.18 6.09
C GLU A 32 8.07 -19.44 7.23
N GLN A 33 7.93 -20.68 7.69
CA GLN A 33 7.07 -20.99 8.85
C GLN A 33 7.57 -20.36 10.15
N VAL A 34 8.89 -20.34 10.37
CA VAL A 34 9.49 -19.66 11.52
C VAL A 34 9.24 -18.16 11.45
N GLU A 35 9.43 -17.55 10.29
CA GLU A 35 9.18 -16.11 10.09
C GLU A 35 7.70 -15.76 10.26
N LEU A 36 6.78 -16.57 9.75
CA LEU A 36 5.35 -16.37 9.99
C LEU A 36 4.97 -16.49 11.47
N ARG A 37 5.62 -17.39 12.22
CA ARG A 37 5.42 -17.48 13.68
C ARG A 37 5.96 -16.25 14.41
N ARG A 38 7.09 -15.69 13.96
CA ARG A 38 7.61 -14.42 14.49
C ARG A 38 6.67 -13.27 14.18
N LEU A 39 6.17 -13.23 12.94
CA LEU A 39 5.20 -12.22 12.50
C LEU A 39 3.93 -12.26 13.34
N SER A 40 3.37 -13.45 13.58
CA SER A 40 2.13 -13.57 14.37
C SER A 40 2.30 -13.11 15.83
N ALA A 41 3.50 -13.19 16.40
CA ALA A 41 3.79 -12.68 17.74
C ALA A 41 3.87 -11.14 17.81
N LEU A 42 4.08 -10.46 16.67
CA LEU A 42 4.14 -9.00 16.57
C LEU A 42 2.78 -8.36 16.24
N LEU A 43 1.84 -9.17 15.76
CA LEU A 43 0.50 -8.70 15.44
C LEU A 43 -0.42 -8.73 16.66
N PRO A 44 -1.44 -7.85 16.72
CA PRO A 44 -2.48 -7.94 17.73
C PRO A 44 -3.14 -9.31 17.71
N ALA A 45 -3.47 -9.86 18.88
CA ALA A 45 -4.08 -11.18 19.01
C ALA A 45 -5.37 -11.34 18.18
N THR A 46 -6.11 -10.24 17.96
CA THR A 46 -7.32 -10.20 17.13
C THR A 46 -7.08 -10.43 15.63
N SER A 47 -5.83 -10.30 15.18
CA SER A 47 -5.43 -10.43 13.78
C SER A 47 -4.62 -11.71 13.49
N ALA A 48 -4.49 -12.60 14.49
CA ALA A 48 -3.83 -13.88 14.36
C ALA A 48 -4.68 -14.83 13.50
N THR A 49 -4.17 -15.13 12.30
CA THR A 49 -4.81 -16.06 11.35
C THR A 49 -3.92 -17.26 11.09
N LYS A 50 -4.51 -18.41 10.77
CA LYS A 50 -3.75 -19.62 10.38
C LYS A 50 -3.29 -19.58 8.92
N ASN A 51 -3.93 -18.75 8.10
CA ASN A 51 -3.61 -18.60 6.69
C ASN A 51 -2.46 -17.59 6.51
N PRO A 52 -1.34 -17.98 5.88
CA PRO A 52 -0.18 -17.10 5.70
C PRO A 52 -0.50 -15.84 4.88
N ALA A 53 -1.37 -15.95 3.87
CA ALA A 53 -1.72 -14.81 3.03
C ALA A 53 -2.50 -13.75 3.82
N ASP A 54 -3.49 -14.20 4.60
CA ASP A 54 -4.28 -13.32 5.45
C ASP A 54 -3.42 -12.69 6.55
N MET A 55 -2.45 -13.44 7.09
CA MET A 55 -1.53 -12.94 8.09
C MET A 55 -0.64 -11.81 7.54
N LEU A 56 -0.13 -11.96 6.32
CA LEU A 56 0.64 -10.91 5.65
C LEU A 56 -0.23 -9.67 5.38
N PHE A 57 -1.47 -9.88 4.91
CA PHE A 57 -2.40 -8.77 4.69
C PHE A 57 -2.70 -8.01 5.99
N ASN A 58 -3.00 -8.74 7.06
CA ASN A 58 -3.24 -8.17 8.38
C ASN A 58 -2.01 -7.42 8.92
N ALA A 59 -0.81 -7.93 8.65
CA ALA A 59 0.43 -7.25 9.04
C ALA A 59 0.59 -5.90 8.34
N VAL A 60 0.37 -5.87 7.03
CA VAL A 60 0.44 -4.63 6.25
C VAL A 60 -0.59 -3.62 6.74
N ASP A 61 -1.83 -4.04 6.97
CA ASP A 61 -2.88 -3.17 7.51
C ASP A 61 -2.54 -2.63 8.91
N TYR A 62 -1.99 -3.49 9.78
CA TYR A 62 -1.58 -3.07 11.12
C TYR A 62 -0.44 -2.04 11.09
N ILE A 63 0.56 -2.23 10.22
CA ILE A 63 1.64 -1.25 10.02
C ILE A 63 1.07 0.11 9.60
N GLN A 64 0.17 0.14 8.62
CA GLN A 64 -0.46 1.38 8.15
C GLN A 64 -1.23 2.09 9.27
N LYS A 65 -1.95 1.34 10.11
CA LYS A 65 -2.65 1.89 11.27
C LYS A 65 -1.71 2.49 12.31
N LEU A 66 -0.58 1.82 12.58
CA LEU A 66 0.44 2.34 13.48
C LEU A 66 1.05 3.63 12.95
N GLU A 67 1.43 3.67 11.67
CA GLU A 67 1.95 4.88 11.01
C GLU A 67 0.95 6.04 11.10
N ALA A 68 -0.30 5.80 10.72
CA ALA A 68 -1.35 6.81 10.79
C ALA A 68 -1.54 7.35 12.22
N THR A 69 -1.50 6.47 13.22
CA THR A 69 -1.63 6.84 14.63
C THR A 69 -0.45 7.68 15.10
N ILE A 70 0.77 7.28 14.76
CA ILE A 70 1.98 8.03 15.10
C ILE A 70 1.95 9.40 14.45
N ILE A 71 1.66 9.49 13.15
CA ILE A 71 1.55 10.75 12.41
C ILE A 71 0.49 11.66 13.06
N ALA A 72 -0.68 11.11 13.42
CA ALA A 72 -1.74 11.87 14.08
C ALA A 72 -1.27 12.43 15.44
N ARG A 73 -0.63 11.59 16.27
CA ARG A 73 -0.11 12.00 17.59
C ARG A 73 1.00 13.03 17.52
N VAL A 74 1.87 12.93 16.51
CA VAL A 74 2.92 13.93 16.26
C VAL A 74 2.28 15.26 15.86
N LYS A 75 1.33 15.24 14.92
CA LYS A 75 0.63 16.46 14.47
C LYS A 75 -0.19 17.12 15.57
N SER A 76 -0.81 16.34 16.46
CA SER A 76 -1.57 16.87 17.60
C SER A 76 -0.70 17.29 18.79
N GLY A 77 0.62 17.03 18.75
CA GLY A 77 1.52 17.28 19.87
C GLY A 77 1.28 16.38 21.08
N SER A 78 0.55 15.26 20.90
CA SER A 78 0.22 14.33 21.98
C SER A 78 1.16 13.13 22.06
N LEU A 79 2.26 13.13 21.30
CA LEU A 79 3.32 12.15 21.42
C LEU A 79 4.25 12.58 22.58
N PRO A 80 4.43 11.75 23.63
CA PRO A 80 5.26 12.13 24.77
C PRO A 80 6.73 12.36 24.40
N GLN A 81 7.36 13.36 25.02
CA GLN A 81 8.77 13.70 24.77
C GLN A 81 9.72 12.52 25.05
N GLU A 82 9.44 11.72 26.09
CA GLU A 82 10.24 10.53 26.41
C GLU A 82 10.29 9.52 25.26
N MET A 83 9.20 9.42 24.49
CA MET A 83 9.20 8.56 23.30
C MET A 83 10.10 9.12 22.21
N LEU A 84 10.14 10.44 22.01
CA LEU A 84 11.04 11.08 21.05
C LEU A 84 12.51 10.88 21.43
N ASN A 85 12.83 10.96 22.72
CA ASN A 85 14.17 10.78 23.26
C ASN A 85 14.66 9.32 23.17
N SER A 86 13.74 8.36 23.19
CA SER A 86 14.05 6.94 23.04
C SER A 86 14.35 6.50 21.60
N LEU A 87 14.06 7.35 20.62
CA LEU A 87 14.36 7.05 19.22
C LEU A 87 15.89 7.09 19.02
N PRO A 88 16.47 6.08 18.34
CA PRO A 88 17.89 6.13 17.99
C PRO A 88 18.13 7.42 17.19
N ALA A 89 19.22 8.13 17.50
CA ALA A 89 19.61 9.33 16.79
C ALA A 89 19.54 9.05 15.29
N ALA A 90 18.66 9.77 14.59
CA ALA A 90 18.37 9.50 13.19
C ALA A 90 19.68 9.58 12.40
N THR A 91 20.21 8.42 11.99
CA THR A 91 21.16 8.38 10.88
C THR A 91 20.34 8.78 9.67
N VAL A 92 20.42 10.05 9.30
CA VAL A 92 19.79 10.64 8.12
C VAL A 92 20.30 9.93 6.86
N SER A 93 19.75 8.76 6.55
CA SER A 93 19.86 8.18 5.22
C SER A 93 18.90 8.97 4.33
N ASN A 94 19.48 9.95 3.63
CA ASN A 94 18.80 10.84 2.71
C ASN A 94 18.21 10.07 1.51
N HIS A 95 17.16 9.27 1.69
CA HIS A 95 16.36 8.78 0.58
C HIS A 95 15.32 9.83 0.20
N ARG A 96 15.81 10.98 -0.27
CA ARG A 96 14.99 12.07 -0.80
C ARG A 96 14.37 11.59 -2.12
N GLN A 97 13.13 11.10 -2.05
CA GLN A 97 12.31 10.87 -3.24
C GLN A 97 12.18 12.19 -3.99
N THR A 98 12.86 12.29 -5.13
CA THR A 98 12.74 13.45 -6.01
C THR A 98 11.35 13.43 -6.64
N THR A 99 10.48 14.35 -6.21
CA THR A 99 9.28 14.70 -6.97
C THR A 99 9.73 15.38 -8.26
N ARG A 100 10.00 14.61 -9.33
CA ARG A 100 10.17 15.18 -10.68
C ARG A 100 8.81 15.74 -11.10
N ARG A 101 8.64 17.05 -10.87
CA ARG A 101 7.55 17.86 -11.41
C ARG A 101 7.44 17.59 -12.92
N LEU A 102 6.32 17.02 -13.35
CA LEU A 102 5.88 17.01 -14.74
C LEU A 102 5.67 18.46 -15.20
N LYS A 103 6.71 19.08 -15.77
CA LYS A 103 6.55 20.30 -16.55
C LYS A 103 6.05 19.93 -17.94
N LYS A 104 4.74 20.01 -18.10
CA LYS A 104 4.02 20.15 -19.36
C LYS A 104 4.49 21.44 -20.05
N ARG A 105 5.04 21.38 -21.28
CA ARG A 105 4.79 22.36 -22.36
C ARG A 105 5.43 21.99 -23.70
N LYS A 106 4.65 22.29 -24.75
CA LYS A 106 4.77 22.02 -26.19
C LYS A 106 5.92 22.79 -26.85
N SER A 107 6.54 22.24 -27.90
CA SER A 107 6.54 22.89 -29.23
C SER A 107 7.00 21.93 -30.32
N ILE A 108 6.20 21.91 -31.37
CA ILE A 108 6.46 21.42 -32.72
C ILE A 108 7.50 22.34 -33.38
N GLU A 109 8.49 21.79 -34.09
CA GLU A 109 9.22 22.52 -35.12
C GLU A 109 9.59 21.57 -36.25
N LYS A 110 9.33 22.04 -37.47
CA LYS A 110 9.16 21.27 -38.69
C LYS A 110 10.48 21.32 -39.47
N LYS A 111 11.06 20.16 -39.81
CA LYS A 111 12.20 20.09 -40.72
C LYS A 111 11.82 20.67 -42.08
N ARG A 112 12.64 21.59 -42.58
CA ARG A 112 12.87 21.82 -44.01
C ARG A 112 14.32 21.44 -44.29
#